data_AF-R1DNX2-F1
#
_entry.id   AF-R1DNX2-F1
#
_cell.length_a   1.000
_cell.length_b   1.000
_cell.length_c   1.000
_cell.angle_alpha   90.00
_cell.angle_beta   90.00
_cell.angle_gamma   90.00
#
_symmetry.space_group_name_H-M   'P 1'
#
loop_
_entity.id
_entity.type
_entity.pdbx_description
1 polymer ?
#
loop_
_entity_poly.entity_id
_entity_poly.type
_entity_poly.pdbx_seq_one_letter_code
_entity_poly.pdbx_strand_id
1 'polypeptide(L)'
;MRHVWCSLVEVDNAKGKVASKDRGELELAARGSRFVRAHDDGEEDGDQSAIRLCQCTIEWADGSARVRREDGARVSVPRASLSGANPLDREGSDDAASLSCLNEPSLLALVRTRYAERRVYSRAGRVLVALNPYERDAAFLEATRAHSSCASQAALKRPPHIFEVAHEVHASCALRPQSVVINGESGAGKTETCKHLTRYLTAAPLDEGTAAVGAAVKRALVASSPILEAFGNACTLRNDNSSRFGKLLKLHFGGGELRGGRAEASVYLLEKCRLARHAAGERSFHSLYQL
;
A
#
# COMPACT_ATOMS: atom_id res chain seq x y z
N MET A 1 -23.88 -13.40 -16.40
CA MET A 1 -23.39 -12.34 -17.32
C MET A 1 -21.90 -12.19 -17.08
N ARG A 2 -21.06 -12.49 -18.07
CA ARG A 2 -19.62 -12.30 -18.00
C ARG A 2 -19.33 -10.80 -18.09
N HIS A 3 -18.66 -10.23 -17.10
CA HIS A 3 -18.31 -8.81 -17.13
C HIS A 3 -16.90 -8.67 -17.68
N VAL A 4 -16.79 -8.35 -18.97
CA VAL A 4 -15.49 -8.10 -19.61
C VAL A 4 -15.15 -6.63 -19.45
N TRP A 5 -14.38 -6.30 -18.42
CA TRP A 5 -13.83 -4.95 -18.24
C TRP A 5 -12.71 -4.71 -19.26
N CYS A 6 -12.53 -3.48 -19.76
CA CYS A 6 -11.64 -3.26 -20.90
C CYS A 6 -10.91 -1.90 -20.89
N SER A 7 -9.63 -1.88 -20.50
CA SER A 7 -8.75 -0.69 -20.61
C SER A 7 -8.68 -0.05 -22.02
N LEU A 8 -8.44 1.25 -22.25
CA LEU A 8 -8.16 1.83 -23.58
C LEU A 8 -6.95 2.78 -23.47
N VAL A 9 -5.76 2.30 -23.82
CA VAL A 9 -4.54 3.11 -23.91
C VAL A 9 -4.39 3.66 -25.33
N GLU A 10 -4.07 4.94 -25.47
CA GLU A 10 -3.54 5.51 -26.71
C GLU A 10 -2.04 5.80 -26.50
N VAL A 11 -1.17 5.12 -27.25
CA VAL A 11 0.29 5.30 -27.14
C VAL A 11 0.72 6.44 -28.07
N ASP A 12 1.04 7.60 -27.48
CA ASP A 12 1.58 8.73 -28.24
C ASP A 12 3.12 8.67 -28.26
N ASN A 13 3.66 8.22 -29.39
CA ASN A 13 5.10 7.99 -29.60
C ASN A 13 5.81 9.30 -29.95
N ALA A 14 6.14 10.11 -28.94
CA ALA A 14 7.05 11.25 -29.13
C ALA A 14 8.46 11.01 -28.55
N LYS A 15 8.66 10.09 -27.60
CA LYS A 15 9.99 9.84 -26.99
C LYS A 15 10.17 8.36 -26.63
N GLY A 16 10.65 7.56 -27.58
CA GLY A 16 10.89 6.12 -27.40
C GLY A 16 12.18 5.82 -26.63
N LYS A 17 12.05 5.03 -25.56
CA LYS A 17 12.82 3.78 -25.27
C LYS A 17 12.61 3.37 -23.82
N VAL A 18 12.14 2.12 -23.59
CA VAL A 18 12.49 1.35 -22.37
C VAL A 18 12.70 -0.10 -22.79
N ALA A 19 13.91 -0.61 -22.57
CA ALA A 19 14.26 -2.02 -22.67
C ALA A 19 14.40 -2.57 -21.24
N SER A 20 13.88 -3.77 -21.01
CA SER A 20 14.15 -4.58 -19.81
C SER A 20 14.62 -5.95 -20.29
N LYS A 21 15.72 -6.42 -19.69
CA LYS A 21 16.62 -7.44 -20.25
C LYS A 21 16.26 -8.89 -19.91
N ASP A 22 15.09 -9.16 -19.32
CA ASP A 22 14.80 -10.49 -18.73
C ASP A 22 13.34 -10.98 -18.79
N ARG A 23 12.51 -10.48 -19.71
CA ARG A 23 11.19 -11.08 -19.97
C ARG A 23 10.96 -11.11 -21.47
N GLY A 24 10.45 -12.23 -21.97
CA GLY A 24 10.28 -12.53 -23.40
C GLY A 24 9.75 -11.35 -24.20
N GLU A 25 10.30 -11.19 -25.40
CA GLU A 25 10.06 -10.09 -26.33
C GLU A 25 8.56 -9.74 -26.43
N LEU A 26 8.16 -8.64 -25.78
CA LEU A 26 7.01 -7.87 -26.21
C LEU A 26 7.48 -7.11 -27.46
N GLU A 27 7.16 -7.65 -28.64
CA GLU A 27 7.33 -6.93 -29.90
C GLU A 27 6.81 -5.50 -29.75
N LEU A 28 7.63 -4.53 -30.14
CA LEU A 28 7.28 -3.12 -30.18
C LEU A 28 5.96 -2.95 -30.93
N ALA A 29 4.90 -2.65 -30.19
CA ALA A 29 3.58 -2.47 -30.78
C ALA A 29 3.62 -1.33 -31.81
N ALA A 30 3.08 -1.60 -32.99
CA ALA A 30 3.03 -0.67 -34.11
C ALA A 30 2.40 0.67 -33.71
N ARG A 31 2.81 1.74 -34.40
CA ARG A 31 2.29 3.11 -34.22
C ARG A 31 0.74 3.10 -34.26
N GLY A 32 0.09 3.62 -33.21
CA GLY A 32 -1.38 3.61 -33.08
C GLY A 32 -1.99 2.36 -32.42
N SER A 33 -1.17 1.43 -31.92
CA SER A 33 -1.66 0.27 -31.16
C SER A 33 -2.29 0.69 -29.83
N ARG A 34 -3.47 0.14 -29.53
CA ARG A 34 -4.19 0.36 -28.27
C ARG A 34 -4.08 -0.88 -27.40
N PHE A 35 -3.93 -0.71 -26.08
CA PHE A 35 -3.87 -1.83 -25.15
C PHE A 35 -5.08 -1.82 -24.23
N VAL A 36 -5.56 -3.02 -23.89
CA VAL A 36 -6.72 -3.33 -23.06
C VAL A 36 -6.26 -4.19 -21.88
N ARG A 37 -6.98 -4.18 -20.77
CA ARG A 37 -6.87 -5.20 -19.72
C ARG A 37 -8.21 -5.90 -19.60
N ALA A 38 -8.24 -7.23 -19.59
CA ALA A 38 -9.46 -8.04 -19.54
C ALA A 38 -9.50 -8.88 -18.25
N HIS A 39 -10.70 -9.09 -17.72
CA HIS A 39 -10.97 -10.10 -16.70
C HIS A 39 -11.28 -11.42 -17.39
N ASP A 40 -10.68 -12.52 -16.93
CA ASP A 40 -11.02 -13.86 -17.38
C ASP A 40 -11.79 -14.55 -16.26
N ASP A 41 -13.12 -14.59 -16.40
CA ASP A 41 -13.99 -15.39 -15.52
C ASP A 41 -13.85 -16.87 -15.91
N GLY A 42 -12.69 -17.47 -15.64
CA GLY A 42 -12.48 -18.90 -15.74
C GLY A 42 -13.17 -19.59 -14.56
N GLU A 43 -14.15 -20.46 -14.85
CA GLU A 43 -14.57 -21.50 -13.89
C GLU A 43 -13.43 -22.52 -13.79
N GLU A 44 -12.47 -22.29 -12.90
CA GLU A 44 -11.65 -23.33 -12.27
C GLU A 44 -10.88 -22.68 -11.10
N ASP A 45 -11.22 -23.13 -9.89
CA ASP A 45 -10.56 -22.84 -8.61
C ASP A 45 -10.39 -21.36 -8.19
N GLY A 46 -11.47 -20.78 -7.66
CA GLY A 46 -11.40 -19.89 -6.48
C GLY A 46 -10.82 -18.47 -6.64
N ASP A 47 -10.20 -18.10 -7.76
CA ASP A 47 -9.63 -16.76 -7.97
C ASP A 47 -10.50 -15.91 -8.92
N GLN A 48 -11.55 -15.30 -8.37
CA GLN A 48 -12.47 -14.41 -9.09
C GLN A 48 -11.87 -13.03 -9.43
N SER A 49 -10.54 -12.88 -9.49
CA SER A 49 -9.86 -11.56 -9.58
C SER A 49 -8.67 -11.48 -10.56
N ALA A 50 -8.61 -12.37 -11.55
CA ALA A 50 -7.51 -12.41 -12.51
C ALA A 50 -7.63 -11.32 -13.62
N ILE A 51 -7.13 -10.12 -13.32
CA ILE A 51 -6.98 -9.04 -14.32
C ILE A 51 -5.72 -9.29 -15.18
N ARG A 52 -5.88 -9.48 -16.50
CA ARG A 52 -4.79 -9.72 -17.48
C ARG A 52 -4.61 -8.53 -18.43
N LEU A 53 -3.40 -8.32 -18.94
CA LEU A 53 -3.14 -7.37 -20.04
C LEU A 53 -3.56 -8.02 -21.37
N CYS A 54 -4.02 -7.24 -22.35
CA CYS A 54 -4.46 -7.72 -23.66
C CYS A 54 -4.17 -6.64 -24.72
N GLN A 55 -3.60 -6.98 -25.86
CA GLN A 55 -3.36 -6.01 -26.93
C GLN A 55 -4.60 -5.88 -27.82
N CYS A 56 -5.15 -4.67 -28.01
CA CYS A 56 -6.40 -4.47 -28.73
C CYS A 56 -6.26 -3.65 -30.01
N THR A 57 -6.96 -4.08 -31.05
CA THR A 57 -7.19 -3.25 -32.25
C THR A 57 -8.67 -2.92 -32.29
N ILE A 58 -9.03 -1.67 -31.98
CA ILE A 58 -10.43 -1.26 -31.88
C ILE A 58 -10.97 -0.97 -33.28
N GLU A 59 -11.80 -1.88 -33.78
CA GLU A 59 -12.69 -1.62 -34.91
C GLU A 59 -14.08 -1.32 -34.33
N TRP A 60 -14.58 -0.10 -34.55
CA TRP A 60 -15.90 0.31 -34.09
C TRP A 60 -16.96 -0.21 -35.07
N ALA A 61 -17.74 -1.20 -34.65
CA ALA A 61 -18.98 -1.57 -35.31
C ALA A 61 -20.08 -1.68 -34.23
N ASP A 62 -21.16 -0.94 -34.43
CA ASP A 62 -22.44 -1.15 -33.74
C ASP A 62 -22.41 -1.04 -32.20
N GLY A 63 -21.62 -0.11 -31.65
CA GLY A 63 -21.56 0.16 -30.20
C GLY A 63 -20.77 -0.88 -29.38
N SER A 64 -20.12 -1.83 -30.05
CA SER A 64 -19.21 -2.82 -29.46
C SER A 64 -17.79 -2.64 -30.00
N ALA A 65 -16.78 -3.06 -29.22
CA ALA A 65 -15.39 -3.04 -29.62
C ALA A 65 -14.87 -4.47 -29.77
N ARG A 66 -14.19 -4.77 -30.88
CA ARG A 66 -13.43 -6.01 -31.03
C ARG A 66 -12.09 -5.90 -30.30
N VAL A 67 -11.84 -6.80 -29.36
CA VAL A 67 -10.63 -6.86 -28.54
C VAL A 67 -9.88 -8.14 -28.86
N ARG A 68 -8.56 -8.05 -29.08
CA ARG A 68 -7.69 -9.23 -29.16
C ARG A 68 -7.11 -9.51 -27.77
N ARG A 69 -7.24 -10.76 -27.32
CA ARG A 69 -6.69 -11.25 -26.05
C ARG A 69 -5.22 -11.66 -26.23
N GLU A 70 -4.50 -11.85 -25.13
CA GLU A 70 -3.10 -12.35 -25.14
C GLU A 70 -2.97 -13.74 -25.79
N ASP A 71 -4.01 -14.57 -25.71
CA ASP A 71 -4.10 -15.90 -26.36
C ASP A 71 -4.34 -15.82 -27.88
N GLY A 72 -4.45 -14.61 -28.44
CA GLY A 72 -4.74 -14.36 -29.85
C GLY A 72 -6.23 -14.39 -30.21
N ALA A 73 -7.12 -14.77 -29.28
CA ALA A 73 -8.56 -14.81 -29.53
C ALA A 73 -9.14 -13.40 -29.67
N ARG A 74 -10.13 -13.25 -30.55
CA ARG A 74 -10.85 -11.99 -30.76
C ARG A 74 -12.23 -12.07 -30.11
N VAL A 75 -12.53 -11.14 -29.22
CA VAL A 75 -13.80 -11.08 -28.48
C VAL A 75 -14.46 -9.73 -28.68
N SER A 76 -15.78 -9.71 -28.87
CA SER A 76 -16.56 -8.46 -28.91
C SER A 76 -16.96 -8.07 -27.49
N VAL A 77 -16.70 -6.82 -27.12
CA VAL A 77 -16.96 -6.29 -25.77
C VAL A 77 -17.82 -5.02 -25.86
N PRO A 78 -18.86 -4.87 -25.03
CA PRO A 78 -19.65 -3.66 -24.98
C PRO A 78 -18.82 -2.43 -24.59
N ARG A 79 -19.09 -1.27 -25.20
CA ARG A 79 -18.40 -0.02 -24.89
C ARG A 79 -18.45 0.36 -23.41
N ALA A 80 -19.57 0.09 -22.74
CA ALA A 80 -19.78 0.40 -21.33
C ALA A 80 -18.86 -0.38 -20.39
N SER A 81 -18.34 -1.52 -20.84
CA SER A 81 -17.40 -2.32 -20.08
C SER A 81 -15.95 -1.89 -20.34
N LEU A 82 -15.71 -0.97 -21.28
CA LEU A 82 -14.38 -0.41 -21.50
C LEU A 82 -14.11 0.78 -20.54
N SER A 83 -12.92 0.84 -19.94
CA SER A 83 -12.35 1.95 -19.18
C SER A 83 -11.21 2.61 -19.98
N GLY A 84 -10.73 3.80 -19.60
CA GLY A 84 -9.49 4.37 -20.16
C GLY A 84 -8.25 3.73 -19.54
N ALA A 85 -7.10 3.74 -20.21
CA ALA A 85 -5.86 3.21 -19.64
C ALA A 85 -4.67 4.12 -19.92
N ASN A 86 -3.66 4.00 -19.06
CA ASN A 86 -2.47 4.83 -19.09
C ASN A 86 -1.38 4.21 -19.96
N PRO A 87 -0.47 5.03 -20.53
CA PRO A 87 0.75 4.55 -21.17
C PRO A 87 1.55 3.62 -20.24
N LEU A 88 2.15 2.56 -20.81
CA LEU A 88 2.87 1.53 -20.04
C LEU A 88 4.03 2.09 -19.20
N ASP A 89 4.71 3.13 -19.69
CA ASP A 89 5.77 3.83 -18.97
C ASP A 89 5.27 4.55 -17.71
N ARG A 90 3.97 4.83 -17.61
CA ARG A 90 3.35 5.47 -16.44
C ARG A 90 2.76 4.50 -15.43
N GLU A 91 2.68 3.21 -15.75
CA GLU A 91 2.19 2.19 -14.80
C GLU A 91 3.14 2.02 -13.60
N GLY A 92 4.41 2.47 -13.69
CA GLY A 92 5.32 2.47 -12.53
C GLY A 92 5.25 3.72 -11.65
N SER A 93 4.36 4.68 -11.93
CA SER A 93 4.39 6.02 -11.32
C SER A 93 4.30 5.99 -9.79
N ASP A 94 5.01 6.92 -9.14
CA ASP A 94 5.03 7.08 -7.69
C ASP A 94 3.70 7.57 -7.11
N ASP A 95 2.94 8.36 -7.88
CA ASP A 95 1.62 8.86 -7.47
C ASP A 95 0.55 8.50 -8.49
N ALA A 96 -0.45 7.74 -8.07
CA ALA A 96 -1.61 7.41 -8.89
C ALA A 96 -2.39 8.65 -9.34
N ALA A 97 -2.33 9.77 -8.61
CA ALA A 97 -2.96 11.02 -9.02
C ALA A 97 -2.31 11.68 -10.26
N SER A 98 -1.11 11.22 -10.65
CA SER A 98 -0.43 11.64 -11.89
C SER A 98 -0.92 10.92 -13.14
N LEU A 99 -1.75 9.88 -12.98
CA LEU A 99 -2.30 9.09 -14.09
C LEU A 99 -3.39 9.88 -14.81
N SER A 100 -3.41 9.78 -16.14
CA SER A 100 -4.45 10.38 -16.98
C SER A 100 -5.79 9.66 -16.82
N CYS A 101 -5.76 8.35 -16.60
CA CYS A 101 -6.92 7.51 -16.37
C CYS A 101 -6.85 6.93 -14.95
N LEU A 102 -7.70 7.42 -14.05
CA LEU A 102 -7.80 6.92 -12.68
C LEU A 102 -9.03 6.01 -12.51
N ASN A 103 -8.90 4.77 -12.94
CA ASN A 103 -9.89 3.70 -12.74
C ASN A 103 -9.26 2.50 -12.02
N GLU A 104 -10.11 1.61 -11.53
CA GLU A 104 -9.68 0.42 -10.76
C GLU A 104 -8.64 -0.44 -11.50
N PRO A 105 -8.78 -0.78 -12.81
CA PRO A 105 -7.73 -1.50 -13.54
C PRO A 105 -6.39 -0.78 -13.59
N SER A 106 -6.41 0.55 -13.74
CA SER A 106 -5.19 1.38 -13.78
C SER A 106 -4.51 1.47 -12.43
N LEU A 107 -5.27 1.54 -11.34
CA LEU A 107 -4.72 1.49 -9.97
C LEU A 107 -4.10 0.13 -9.68
N LEU A 108 -4.79 -0.96 -10.03
CA LEU A 108 -4.27 -2.31 -9.83
C LEU A 108 -3.01 -2.55 -10.66
N ALA A 109 -2.98 -2.08 -11.91
CA ALA A 109 -1.79 -2.09 -12.75
C ALA A 109 -0.59 -1.45 -12.04
N LEU A 110 -0.81 -0.24 -11.53
CA LEU A 110 0.24 0.53 -10.88
C LEU A 110 0.79 -0.17 -9.64
N VAL A 111 -0.12 -0.61 -8.78
CA VAL A 111 0.19 -1.32 -7.54
C VAL A 111 0.92 -2.63 -7.84
N ARG A 112 0.49 -3.40 -8.84
CA ARG A 112 1.15 -4.66 -9.25
C ARG A 112 2.55 -4.44 -9.81
N THR A 113 2.71 -3.48 -10.73
CA THR A 113 4.02 -3.16 -11.33
C THR A 113 5.01 -2.75 -10.24
N ARG A 114 4.61 -1.83 -9.35
CA ARG A 114 5.47 -1.39 -8.25
C ARG A 114 5.78 -2.49 -7.25
N TYR A 115 4.79 -3.32 -6.89
CA TYR A 115 5.01 -4.45 -6.00
C TYR A 115 6.00 -5.47 -6.58
N ALA A 116 5.91 -5.77 -7.88
CA ALA A 116 6.86 -6.64 -8.58
C ALA A 116 8.31 -6.08 -8.57
N GLU A 117 8.45 -4.76 -8.55
CA GLU A 117 9.74 -4.06 -8.40
C GLU A 117 10.18 -3.90 -6.92
N ARG A 118 9.49 -4.56 -5.98
CA ARG A 118 9.70 -4.42 -4.52
C ARG A 118 9.47 -3.01 -3.98
N ARG A 119 8.65 -2.21 -4.67
CA ARG A 119 8.22 -0.87 -4.25
C ARG A 119 6.84 -0.97 -3.61
N VAL A 120 6.81 -1.11 -2.28
CA VAL A 120 5.59 -1.39 -1.52
C VAL A 120 4.74 -0.15 -1.20
N TYR A 121 5.27 1.06 -1.46
CA TYR A 121 4.58 2.31 -1.18
C TYR A 121 4.27 3.06 -2.48
N SER A 122 3.05 3.58 -2.56
CA SER A 122 2.56 4.40 -3.69
C SER A 122 1.68 5.51 -3.15
N ARG A 123 1.77 6.72 -3.72
CA ARG A 123 0.81 7.79 -3.41
C ARG A 123 -0.46 7.62 -4.23
N ALA A 124 -1.56 8.10 -3.67
CA ALA A 124 -2.81 8.38 -4.33
C ALA A 124 -3.28 9.76 -3.86
N GLY A 125 -2.63 10.81 -4.40
CA GLY A 125 -2.76 12.17 -3.89
C GLY A 125 -2.28 12.27 -2.43
N ARG A 126 -3.21 12.57 -1.51
CA ARG A 126 -2.89 12.69 -0.07
C ARG A 126 -2.83 11.35 0.68
N VAL A 127 -3.26 10.27 0.05
CA VAL A 127 -3.26 8.93 0.67
C VAL A 127 -1.97 8.21 0.31
N LEU A 128 -1.34 7.58 1.29
CA LEU A 128 -0.25 6.64 1.06
C LEU A 128 -0.82 5.22 1.06
N VAL A 129 -0.68 4.53 -0.07
CA VAL A 129 -1.00 3.11 -0.22
C VAL A 129 0.24 2.31 0.14
N ALA A 130 0.10 1.38 1.08
CA ALA A 130 1.16 0.48 1.52
C ALA A 130 0.72 -0.98 1.30
N LEU A 131 1.53 -1.74 0.58
CA LEU A 131 1.32 -3.17 0.36
C LEU A 131 2.20 -3.96 1.31
N ASN A 132 1.64 -5.00 1.94
CA ASN A 132 2.43 -5.88 2.78
C ASN A 132 3.32 -6.77 1.90
N PRO A 133 4.66 -6.71 2.00
CA PRO A 133 5.56 -7.57 1.22
C PRO A 133 5.56 -9.03 1.69
N TYR A 134 4.99 -9.34 2.86
CA TYR A 134 5.05 -10.66 3.52
C TYR A 134 6.48 -11.19 3.76
N GLU A 135 7.50 -10.33 3.66
CA GLU A 135 8.89 -10.67 3.81
C GLU A 135 9.58 -9.73 4.81
N ARG A 136 10.56 -10.27 5.55
CA ARG A 136 11.49 -9.47 6.36
C ARG A 136 12.61 -8.96 5.46
N ASP A 137 12.31 -7.94 4.66
CA ASP A 137 13.29 -7.39 3.73
C ASP A 137 14.30 -6.49 4.49
N ALA A 138 15.54 -6.96 4.62
CA ALA A 138 16.64 -6.21 5.22
C ALA A 138 17.01 -4.97 4.37
N ALA A 139 16.85 -5.02 3.05
CA ALA A 139 17.04 -3.88 2.16
C ALA A 139 15.90 -2.88 2.30
N PHE A 140 14.66 -3.33 2.56
CA PHE A 140 13.56 -2.44 2.94
C PHE A 140 13.86 -1.72 4.25
N LEU A 141 14.36 -2.43 5.27
CA LEU A 141 14.82 -1.86 6.53
C LEU A 141 16.02 -0.90 6.36
N GLU A 142 16.87 -1.10 5.35
CA GLU A 142 18.01 -0.24 5.06
C GLU A 142 17.64 1.01 4.25
N ALA A 143 16.78 0.89 3.24
CA ALA A 143 16.18 2.00 2.52
C ALA A 143 15.36 2.89 3.47
N THR A 144 14.63 2.25 4.40
CA THR A 144 13.99 2.87 5.56
C THR A 144 15.03 3.68 6.37
N ARG A 145 16.15 3.08 6.79
CA ARG A 145 17.21 3.80 7.54
C ARG A 145 17.77 5.00 6.77
N ALA A 146 18.07 4.85 5.48
CA ALA A 146 18.57 5.93 4.63
C ALA A 146 17.57 7.10 4.49
N HIS A 147 16.27 6.82 4.51
CA HIS A 147 15.23 7.86 4.54
C HIS A 147 15.13 8.56 5.91
N SER A 148 15.45 7.87 7.00
CA SER A 148 15.41 8.45 8.36
C SER A 148 16.60 9.35 8.70
N SER A 149 17.74 9.20 8.02
CA SER A 149 18.98 9.95 8.33
C SER A 149 19.10 11.30 7.62
N CYS A 150 18.20 11.63 6.69
CA CYS A 150 18.35 12.82 5.85
C CYS A 150 17.13 13.74 5.95
N ALA A 151 17.21 14.66 6.92
CA ALA A 151 16.22 15.69 7.26
C ALA A 151 16.17 16.89 6.29
N SER A 152 16.64 16.74 5.04
CA SER A 152 16.74 17.86 4.10
C SER A 152 15.51 18.00 3.19
N GLN A 153 15.26 19.25 2.75
CA GLN A 153 14.19 19.73 1.87
C GLN A 153 14.08 19.03 0.48
N ALA A 154 14.86 17.99 0.22
CA ALA A 154 14.78 17.18 -0.99
C ALA A 154 13.61 16.16 -0.98
N ALA A 155 12.71 16.22 0.00
CA ALA A 155 11.57 15.32 0.19
C ALA A 155 10.69 15.18 -1.07
N LEU A 156 10.53 16.26 -1.85
CA LEU A 156 9.71 16.28 -3.07
C LEU A 156 10.27 15.45 -4.25
N LYS A 157 11.51 14.93 -4.18
CA LYS A 157 12.12 14.08 -5.23
C LYS A 157 12.28 12.62 -4.81
N ARG A 158 11.81 12.22 -3.63
CA ARG A 158 11.97 10.85 -3.13
C ARG A 158 10.79 9.97 -3.51
N PRO A 159 11.02 8.65 -3.68
CA PRO A 159 9.92 7.72 -3.87
C PRO A 159 9.01 7.72 -2.62
N PRO A 160 7.71 7.41 -2.80
CA PRO A 160 6.72 7.38 -1.73
C PRO A 160 7.21 6.54 -0.56
N HIS A 161 7.07 7.06 0.66
CA HIS A 161 7.41 6.32 1.86
C HIS A 161 6.62 6.79 3.08
N ILE A 162 6.38 5.90 4.05
CA ILE A 162 5.76 6.27 5.34
C ILE A 162 6.56 7.35 6.11
N PHE A 163 7.85 7.49 5.81
CA PHE A 163 8.73 8.47 6.45
C PHE A 163 8.58 9.86 5.88
N GLU A 164 8.16 9.95 4.63
CA GLU A 164 7.76 11.23 4.05
C GLU A 164 6.51 11.76 4.76
N VAL A 165 5.50 10.89 4.96
CA VAL A 165 4.31 11.22 5.76
C VAL A 165 4.70 11.59 7.19
N ALA A 166 5.62 10.85 7.81
CA ALA A 166 6.13 11.16 9.14
C ALA A 166 6.77 12.56 9.21
N HIS A 167 7.58 12.91 8.21
CA HIS A 167 8.22 14.21 8.09
C HIS A 167 7.20 15.34 7.91
N GLU A 168 6.24 15.18 6.99
CA GLU A 168 5.16 16.16 6.75
C GLU A 168 4.33 16.39 8.02
N VAL A 169 4.01 15.31 8.73
CA VAL A 169 3.27 15.35 10.01
C VAL A 169 4.07 16.07 11.08
N HIS A 170 5.36 15.74 11.23
CA HIS A 170 6.23 16.37 12.23
C HIS A 170 6.40 17.88 11.96
N ALA A 171 6.71 18.25 10.72
CA ALA A 171 6.85 19.64 10.30
C ALA A 171 5.55 20.43 10.52
N SER A 172 4.39 19.84 10.19
CA SER A 172 3.08 20.47 10.37
C SER A 172 2.63 20.54 11.83
N CYS A 173 3.15 19.64 12.69
CA CYS A 173 2.79 19.57 14.11
C CYS A 173 3.23 20.82 14.89
N ALA A 174 4.25 21.55 14.41
CA ALA A 174 4.68 22.81 14.98
C ALA A 174 3.59 23.90 14.89
N LEU A 175 2.73 23.83 13.87
CA LEU A 175 1.68 24.82 13.61
C LEU A 175 0.32 24.40 14.20
N ARG A 176 -0.03 23.11 14.09
CA ARG A 176 -1.33 22.58 14.57
C ARG A 176 -1.26 21.07 14.83
N PRO A 177 -2.10 20.53 15.73
CA PRO A 177 -2.18 19.08 15.95
C PRO A 177 -2.44 18.31 14.64
N GLN A 178 -1.77 17.17 14.48
CA GLN A 178 -1.89 16.29 13.32
C GLN A 178 -2.47 14.92 13.72
N SER A 179 -3.11 14.25 12.77
CA SER A 179 -3.62 12.89 12.93
C SER A 179 -3.28 12.06 11.70
N VAL A 180 -2.74 10.86 11.92
CA VAL A 180 -2.52 9.87 10.86
C VAL A 180 -3.43 8.69 11.12
N VAL A 181 -4.22 8.31 10.13
CA VAL A 181 -5.13 7.16 10.21
C VAL A 181 -4.56 6.04 9.35
N ILE A 182 -4.26 4.89 9.95
CA ILE A 182 -3.73 3.71 9.27
C ILE A 182 -4.81 2.65 9.23
N ASN A 183 -5.44 2.50 8.06
CA ASN A 183 -6.53 1.56 7.82
C ASN A 183 -6.09 0.42 6.91
N GLY A 184 -6.88 -0.65 6.89
CA GLY A 184 -6.65 -1.83 6.06
C GLY A 184 -7.23 -3.09 6.69
N GLU A 185 -7.35 -4.14 5.89
CA GLU A 185 -7.85 -5.43 6.35
C GLU A 185 -6.90 -6.10 7.37
N SER A 186 -7.38 -7.17 8.01
CA SER A 186 -6.52 -8.00 8.87
C SER A 186 -5.33 -8.51 8.07
N GLY A 187 -4.11 -8.39 8.60
CA GLY A 187 -2.89 -8.80 7.90
C GLY A 187 -2.31 -7.78 6.90
N ALA A 188 -2.98 -6.65 6.64
CA ALA A 188 -2.52 -5.65 5.66
C ALA A 188 -1.24 -4.86 6.07
N GLY A 189 -0.68 -5.07 7.26
CA GLY A 189 0.54 -4.40 7.71
C GLY A 189 0.35 -3.15 8.58
N LYS A 190 -0.89 -2.82 8.99
CA LYS A 190 -1.21 -1.63 9.81
C LYS A 190 -0.27 -1.42 11.02
N THR A 191 -0.03 -2.49 11.79
CA THR A 191 0.80 -2.44 13.00
C THR A 191 2.25 -2.13 12.67
N GLU A 192 2.80 -2.71 11.62
CA GLU A 192 4.18 -2.47 11.19
C GLU A 192 4.35 -1.06 10.61
N THR A 193 3.40 -0.58 9.80
CA THR A 193 3.39 0.81 9.32
C THR A 193 3.34 1.80 10.50
N CYS A 194 2.54 1.54 11.52
CA CYS A 194 2.48 2.36 12.74
C CYS A 194 3.81 2.35 13.50
N LYS A 195 4.47 1.19 13.62
CA LYS A 195 5.80 1.06 14.23
C LYS A 195 6.84 1.88 13.47
N HIS A 196 6.85 1.84 12.14
CA HIS A 196 7.73 2.64 11.31
C HIS A 196 7.50 4.15 11.52
N LEU A 197 6.25 4.61 11.39
CA LEU A 197 5.88 6.02 11.62
C LEU A 197 6.36 6.51 12.99
N THR A 198 6.05 5.73 14.04
CA THR A 198 6.46 6.04 15.42
C THR A 198 7.97 6.09 15.56
N ARG A 199 8.70 5.13 14.97
CA ARG A 199 10.16 5.11 15.02
C ARG A 199 10.78 6.37 14.43
N TYR A 200 10.25 6.86 13.30
CA TYR A 200 10.70 8.10 12.69
C TYR A 200 10.41 9.30 13.60
N LEU A 201 9.17 9.43 14.09
CA LEU A 201 8.73 10.55 14.93
C LEU A 201 9.47 10.63 16.27
N THR A 202 9.95 9.51 16.80
CA THR A 202 10.78 9.46 18.02
C THR A 202 12.28 9.64 17.76
N ALA A 203 12.71 9.74 16.50
CA ALA A 203 14.12 9.83 16.09
C ALA A 203 14.48 11.11 15.31
N ALA A 204 13.51 11.85 14.76
CA ALA A 204 13.69 13.16 14.13
C ALA A 204 14.39 14.14 15.10
N PRO A 205 15.21 15.10 14.60
CA PRO A 205 16.36 15.64 15.32
C PRO A 205 15.94 16.16 16.69
N LEU A 206 16.21 15.31 17.66
CA LEU A 206 16.27 15.63 19.07
C LEU A 206 17.64 16.31 19.22
N ASP A 207 17.68 17.49 19.83
CA ASP A 207 18.94 18.03 20.32
C ASP A 207 19.64 16.93 21.16
N GLU A 208 20.99 16.91 21.19
CA GLU A 208 21.74 15.83 21.87
C GLU A 208 21.27 15.57 23.32
N GLY A 209 20.71 16.59 23.98
CA GLY A 209 20.12 16.50 25.31
C GLY A 209 18.76 15.78 25.40
N THR A 210 17.94 15.73 24.34
CA THR A 210 16.60 15.12 24.34
C THR A 210 16.54 13.76 23.63
N ALA A 211 17.63 13.36 22.97
CA ALA A 211 17.79 12.04 22.33
C ALA A 211 17.49 10.87 23.28
N ALA A 212 17.93 10.97 24.54
CA ALA A 212 17.69 9.94 25.57
C ALA A 212 16.20 9.77 25.89
N VAL A 213 15.43 10.88 25.88
CA VAL A 213 14.00 10.89 26.16
C VAL A 213 13.22 10.24 25.02
N GLY A 214 13.51 10.60 23.77
CA GLY A 214 12.91 9.96 22.60
C GLY A 214 13.21 8.46 22.54
N ALA A 215 14.45 8.06 22.85
CA ALA A 215 14.84 6.66 22.93
C ALA A 215 14.10 5.89 24.04
N ALA A 216 13.86 6.51 25.20
CA ALA A 216 13.08 5.92 26.28
C ALA A 216 11.63 5.69 25.87
N VAL A 217 10.98 6.68 25.25
CA VAL A 217 9.60 6.55 24.75
C VAL A 217 9.50 5.46 23.69
N LYS A 218 10.42 5.45 22.72
CA LYS A 218 10.49 4.40 21.71
C LYS A 218 10.61 3.01 22.36
N ARG A 219 11.49 2.85 23.34
CA ARG A 219 11.64 1.58 24.08
C ARG A 219 10.34 1.17 24.77
N ALA A 220 9.67 2.11 25.46
CA ALA A 220 8.39 1.84 26.11
C ALA A 220 7.30 1.43 25.13
N LEU A 221 7.19 2.11 23.97
CA LEU A 221 6.22 1.77 22.93
C LEU A 221 6.49 0.39 22.32
N VAL A 222 7.75 0.07 22.04
CA VAL A 222 8.16 -1.26 21.56
C VAL A 222 7.87 -2.33 22.61
N ALA A 223 8.24 -2.10 23.87
CA ALA A 223 8.04 -3.05 24.97
C ALA A 223 6.55 -3.27 25.33
N SER A 224 5.71 -2.26 25.13
CA SER A 224 4.25 -2.40 25.34
C SER A 224 3.57 -3.26 24.27
N SER A 225 4.16 -3.41 23.09
CA SER A 225 3.52 -4.12 21.97
C SER A 225 3.29 -5.61 22.30
N PRO A 226 4.30 -6.39 22.75
CA PRO A 226 4.07 -7.78 23.17
C PRO A 226 2.96 -7.95 24.22
N ILE A 227 2.85 -7.02 25.17
CA ILE A 227 1.80 -7.05 26.20
C ILE A 227 0.43 -6.86 25.57
N LEU A 228 0.26 -5.82 24.74
CA LEU A 228 -1.00 -5.54 24.06
C LEU A 228 -1.38 -6.66 23.08
N GLU A 229 -0.39 -7.26 22.41
CA GLU A 229 -0.60 -8.40 21.50
C GLU A 229 -1.02 -9.66 22.28
N ALA A 230 -0.40 -9.96 23.42
CA ALA A 230 -0.77 -11.12 24.23
C ALA A 230 -2.23 -11.04 24.73
N PHE A 231 -2.65 -9.87 25.22
CA PHE A 231 -3.98 -9.69 25.82
C PHE A 231 -5.07 -9.23 24.84
N GLY A 232 -4.70 -8.75 23.65
CA GLY A 232 -5.62 -8.13 22.71
C GLY A 232 -5.65 -8.79 21.32
N ASN A 233 -4.71 -9.68 21.01
CA ASN A 233 -4.72 -10.41 19.75
C ASN A 233 -5.18 -11.86 19.95
N ALA A 234 -5.70 -12.42 18.86
CA ALA A 234 -6.11 -13.82 18.78
C ALA A 234 -5.83 -14.37 17.39
N CYS A 235 -5.76 -15.70 17.30
CA CYS A 235 -5.74 -16.41 16.03
C CYS A 235 -7.16 -16.48 15.45
N THR A 236 -7.29 -16.06 14.20
CA THR A 236 -8.53 -16.07 13.41
C THR A 236 -8.29 -16.81 12.10
N LEU A 237 -9.35 -17.18 11.38
CA LEU A 237 -9.23 -17.89 10.08
C LEU A 237 -8.39 -17.14 9.03
N ARG A 238 -8.24 -15.82 9.16
CA ARG A 238 -7.51 -14.98 8.19
C ARG A 238 -6.14 -14.51 8.68
N ASN A 239 -5.87 -14.61 9.97
CA ASN A 239 -4.66 -14.04 10.58
C ASN A 239 -4.42 -14.64 11.97
N ASP A 240 -3.25 -15.24 12.16
CA ASP A 240 -2.81 -15.87 13.41
C ASP A 240 -2.55 -14.88 14.53
N ASN A 241 -2.30 -13.60 14.21
CA ASN A 241 -2.07 -12.52 15.15
C ASN A 241 -3.01 -11.33 14.88
N SER A 242 -4.31 -11.61 14.81
CA SER A 242 -5.34 -10.59 14.55
C SER A 242 -5.58 -9.73 15.78
N SER A 243 -5.31 -8.42 15.69
CA SER A 243 -5.69 -7.47 16.73
C SER A 243 -7.21 -7.32 16.83
N ARG A 244 -7.75 -7.60 18.01
CA ARG A 244 -9.18 -7.56 18.31
C ARG A 244 -9.57 -6.29 19.08
N PHE A 245 -8.81 -5.22 18.86
CA PHE A 245 -9.00 -3.89 19.44
C PHE A 245 -8.43 -2.82 18.49
N GLY A 246 -8.95 -1.60 18.60
CA GLY A 246 -8.36 -0.40 17.99
C GLY A 246 -7.36 0.28 18.92
N LYS A 247 -6.32 0.89 18.37
CA LYS A 247 -5.27 1.59 19.14
C LYS A 247 -5.14 3.05 18.67
N LEU A 248 -5.16 3.98 19.62
CA LEU A 248 -4.77 5.38 19.39
C LEU A 248 -3.46 5.66 20.12
N LEU A 249 -2.47 6.13 19.39
CA LEU A 249 -1.21 6.62 19.95
C LEU A 249 -1.18 8.14 19.81
N LYS A 250 -1.04 8.85 20.93
CA LYS A 250 -0.81 10.30 20.95
C LYS A 250 0.63 10.56 21.35
N LEU A 251 1.35 11.29 20.50
CA LEU A 251 2.69 11.78 20.77
C LEU A 251 2.60 13.30 20.97
N HIS A 252 3.15 13.81 22.06
CA HIS A 252 3.06 15.23 22.40
C HIS A 252 4.35 15.93 21.99
N PHE A 253 4.27 16.86 21.05
CA PHE A 253 5.41 17.65 20.60
C PHE A 253 5.36 19.08 21.16
N GLY A 254 6.52 19.67 21.40
CA GLY A 254 6.69 21.07 21.79
C GLY A 254 8.09 21.54 21.40
N GLY A 255 8.21 22.72 20.80
CA GLY A 255 9.51 23.23 20.32
C GLY A 255 10.17 22.39 19.22
N GLY A 256 9.40 21.55 18.50
CA GLY A 256 9.93 20.61 17.51
C GLY A 256 10.31 19.23 18.07
N GLU A 257 10.29 19.07 19.38
CA GLU A 257 10.73 17.85 20.06
C GLU A 257 9.59 17.16 20.81
N LEU A 258 9.81 15.90 21.22
CA LEU A 258 8.83 15.15 22.01
C LEU A 258 8.80 15.69 23.45
N ARG A 259 7.79 16.52 23.75
CA ARG A 259 7.65 17.29 25.00
C ARG A 259 7.72 16.37 26.22
N GLY A 260 8.86 16.37 26.90
CA GLY A 260 9.12 15.58 28.12
C GLY A 260 8.90 14.08 27.96
N GLY A 261 8.97 13.55 26.72
CA GLY A 261 8.72 12.13 26.47
C GLY A 261 7.26 11.70 26.66
N ARG A 262 6.31 12.63 26.58
CA ARG A 262 4.90 12.31 26.83
C ARG A 262 4.29 11.61 25.61
N ALA A 263 3.94 10.33 25.80
CA ALA A 263 3.18 9.53 24.86
C ALA A 263 2.01 8.84 25.58
N GLU A 264 0.83 8.81 24.96
CA GLU A 264 -0.36 8.12 25.49
C GLU A 264 -0.81 7.06 24.49
N ALA A 265 -1.03 5.84 24.97
CA ALA A 265 -1.66 4.77 24.19
C ALA A 265 -3.04 4.46 24.77
N SER A 266 -4.08 4.57 23.95
CA SER A 266 -5.45 4.24 24.33
C SER A 266 -5.96 3.08 23.47
N VAL A 267 -6.68 2.16 24.11
CA VAL A 267 -7.29 0.99 23.49
C VAL A 267 -8.79 1.22 23.37
N TYR A 268 -9.35 0.87 22.21
CA TYR A 268 -10.76 1.02 21.89
C TYR A 268 -11.33 -0.30 21.39
N LEU A 269 -12.61 -0.53 21.67
CA LEU A 269 -13.40 -1.61 21.06
C LEU A 269 -12.74 -3.01 21.16
N LEU A 270 -12.18 -3.34 22.33
CA LEU A 270 -11.72 -4.70 22.60
C LEU A 270 -12.90 -5.68 22.45
N GLU A 271 -12.73 -6.71 21.64
CA GLU A 271 -13.73 -7.76 21.41
C GLU A 271 -13.88 -8.68 22.64
N LYS A 272 -14.43 -8.15 23.74
CA LYS A 272 -14.58 -8.85 25.01
C LYS A 272 -15.35 -10.17 24.89
N CYS A 273 -16.31 -10.24 23.96
CA CYS A 273 -17.11 -11.44 23.73
C CYS A 273 -16.28 -12.66 23.28
N ARG A 274 -15.09 -12.45 22.71
CA ARG A 274 -14.15 -13.52 22.31
C ARG A 274 -13.76 -14.43 23.46
N LEU A 275 -13.73 -13.87 24.68
CA LEU A 275 -13.41 -14.62 25.90
C LEU A 275 -14.42 -15.75 26.16
N ALA A 276 -15.69 -15.50 25.90
CA ALA A 276 -16.77 -16.47 26.11
C ALA A 276 -17.04 -17.34 24.88
N ARG A 277 -16.88 -16.80 23.66
CA ARG A 277 -17.18 -17.50 22.41
C ARG A 277 -16.29 -17.03 21.27
N HIS A 278 -15.87 -17.96 20.42
CA HIS A 278 -15.20 -17.71 19.15
C HIS A 278 -15.64 -18.75 18.13
N ALA A 279 -15.46 -18.47 16.84
CA ALA A 279 -15.84 -19.40 15.78
C ALA A 279 -14.97 -20.66 15.80
N ALA A 280 -15.47 -21.76 15.23
CA ALA A 280 -14.69 -22.97 15.06
C ALA A 280 -13.43 -22.70 14.22
N GLY A 281 -12.28 -23.22 14.67
CA GLY A 281 -10.98 -22.97 14.05
C GLY A 281 -10.30 -21.66 14.45
N GLU A 282 -10.95 -20.80 15.23
CA GLU A 282 -10.31 -19.64 15.87
C GLU A 282 -9.85 -19.97 17.30
N ARG A 283 -9.07 -19.06 17.89
CA ARG A 283 -8.69 -19.10 19.30
C ARG A 283 -9.17 -17.87 20.06
N SER A 284 -9.14 -17.99 21.40
CA SER A 284 -9.28 -16.85 22.30
C SER A 284 -7.98 -16.03 22.34
N PHE A 285 -7.86 -15.09 23.28
CA PHE A 285 -6.66 -14.24 23.42
C PHE A 285 -5.42 -15.07 23.72
N HIS A 286 -4.28 -14.70 23.12
CA HIS A 286 -3.02 -15.44 23.24
C HIS A 286 -2.57 -15.66 24.68
N SER A 287 -2.82 -14.68 25.56
CA SER A 287 -2.47 -14.74 26.98
C SER A 287 -3.03 -15.98 27.67
N LEU A 288 -4.22 -16.47 27.28
CA LEU A 288 -4.83 -17.66 27.88
C LEU A 288 -4.13 -18.97 27.53
N TYR A 289 -3.32 -18.97 26.46
CA TYR A 289 -2.56 -20.13 26.02
C TYR A 289 -1.07 -20.03 26.37
N GLN A 290 -0.61 -18.83 26.72
CA GLN A 290 0.77 -18.55 27.14
C GLN A 290 0.98 -18.72 28.65
N LEU A 291 -0.10 -18.59 29.43
CA LEU A 291 -0.16 -18.90 30.87
C LEU A 291 -0.21 -20.40 31.10
#